data_AF-A0AAP0MJR2-F1
#
_entry.id   AF-A0AAP0MJR2-F1
#
_cell.length_a   1.000
_cell.length_b   1.000
_cell.length_c   1.000
_cell.angle_alpha   90.00
_cell.angle_beta   90.00
_cell.angle_gamma   90.00
#
_symmetry.space_group_name_H-M   'P 1'
#
loop_
_entity.id
_entity.type
_entity.pdbx_description
1 polymer ?
#
loop_
_entity_poly.entity_id
_entity_poly.type
_entity_poly.pdbx_seq_one_letter_code
_entity_poly.pdbx_strand_id
1 'polypeptide(L)'
;MKLLMALLALQFCFVGFHIVSRVALNIGVSKVVYPVHRNIIALILLSPFAYVLEKKERAPLTFSLLVQFFFLAILGITANQGFYLLGLYYASPTFASAMQISIPAVTFVMASSLR
;
A
#
# COMPACT_ATOMS: atom_id res chain seq x y z
N MET A 1 -24.99 -2.26 6.50
CA MET A 1 -25.01 -1.37 5.31
C MET A 1 -23.85 -0.37 5.24
N LYS A 2 -23.53 0.42 6.28
CA LYS A 2 -22.39 1.38 6.24
C LYS A 2 -21.04 0.77 5.84
N LEU A 3 -20.65 -0.36 6.44
CA LEU A 3 -19.41 -1.09 6.10
C LEU A 3 -19.40 -1.59 4.65
N LEU A 4 -20.55 -2.05 4.16
CA LEU A 4 -20.68 -2.56 2.79
C LEU A 4 -20.51 -1.43 1.76
N MET A 5 -21.12 -0.26 2.02
CA MET A 5 -20.94 0.92 1.19
C MET A 5 -19.50 1.42 1.19
N ALA A 6 -18.82 1.39 2.35
CA ALA A 6 -17.40 1.75 2.44
C ALA A 6 -16.51 0.78 1.65
N LEU A 7 -16.78 -0.53 1.73
CA LEU A 7 -16.06 -1.54 0.94
C LEU A 7 -16.28 -1.34 -0.56
N LEU A 8 -17.51 -1.08 -1.00
CA LEU A 8 -17.81 -0.81 -2.41
C LEU A 8 -17.09 0.45 -2.91
N ALA A 9 -17.10 1.53 -2.13
CA ALA A 9 -16.36 2.74 -2.46
C ALA A 9 -14.85 2.48 -2.54
N LEU A 10 -14.30 1.71 -1.60
CA LEU A 10 -12.88 1.34 -1.60
C LEU A 10 -12.52 0.50 -2.84
N GLN A 11 -13.36 -0.47 -3.22
CA GLN A 11 -13.14 -1.27 -4.42
C GLN A 11 -13.17 -0.42 -5.69
N PHE A 12 -14.08 0.55 -5.76
CA PHE A 12 -14.12 1.50 -6.88
C PHE A 12 -12.82 2.32 -6.98
N CYS A 13 -12.31 2.82 -5.84
CA CYS A 13 -11.02 3.49 -5.77
C CYS A 13 -9.86 2.58 -6.21
N PHE A 14 -9.86 1.30 -5.82
CA PHE A 14 -8.86 0.33 -6.27
C PHE A 14 -8.89 0.11 -7.78
N VAL A 15 -10.07 -0.04 -8.37
CA VAL A 15 -10.22 -0.19 -9.83
C VAL A 15 -9.68 1.06 -10.54
N GLY A 16 -10.04 2.26 -10.09
CA GLY A 16 -9.49 3.50 -10.62
C GLY A 16 -7.97 3.57 -10.52
N PHE A 17 -7.42 3.20 -9.36
CA PHE A 17 -5.97 3.12 -9.14
C PHE A 17 -5.29 2.16 -10.11
N HIS A 18 -5.84 0.97 -10.34
CA HIS A 18 -5.26 0.00 -11.29
C HIS A 18 -5.29 0.52 -12.73
N ILE A 19 -6.37 1.18 -13.15
CA ILE A 19 -6.48 1.74 -14.51
C ILE A 19 -5.44 2.85 -14.71
N VAL A 20 -5.36 3.82 -13.80
CA VAL A 20 -4.39 4.93 -13.88
C VAL A 20 -2.96 4.38 -13.86
N SER A 21 -2.68 3.40 -13.01
CA SER A 21 -1.37 2.73 -12.95
C SER A 21 -1.02 2.06 -14.27
N ARG A 22 -1.97 1.35 -14.89
CA ARG A 22 -1.75 0.69 -16.18
C ARG A 22 -1.48 1.69 -17.29
N VAL A 23 -2.21 2.80 -17.32
CA VAL A 23 -1.95 3.90 -18.27
C VAL A 23 -0.54 4.45 -18.06
N ALA A 24 -0.16 4.82 -16.84
CA ALA A 24 1.16 5.36 -16.52
C ALA A 24 2.32 4.42 -16.92
N LEU A 25 2.17 3.11 -16.73
CA LEU A 25 3.17 2.14 -17.16
C LEU A 25 3.21 1.97 -18.69
N ASN A 26 2.07 2.06 -19.37
CA ASN A 26 2.00 1.95 -20.84
C ASN A 26 2.66 3.13 -21.57
N ILE A 27 2.66 4.34 -20.97
CA ILE A 27 3.39 5.51 -21.49
C ILE A 27 4.91 5.45 -21.20
N GLY A 28 5.41 4.36 -20.60
CA GLY A 28 6.84 4.10 -20.44
C GLY A 28 7.44 4.52 -19.09
N VAL A 29 6.62 4.86 -18.09
CA VAL A 29 7.13 5.14 -16.74
C VAL A 29 7.71 3.86 -16.14
N SER A 30 8.92 3.95 -15.60
CA SER A 30 9.57 2.80 -14.95
C SER A 30 8.74 2.29 -13.77
N LYS A 31 8.60 0.96 -13.69
CA LYS A 31 7.87 0.25 -12.62
C LYS A 31 8.39 0.56 -11.21
N VAL A 32 9.67 0.92 -11.10
CA VAL A 32 10.32 1.28 -9.82
C VAL A 32 10.08 2.75 -9.48
N VAL A 33 10.00 3.62 -10.49
CA VAL A 33 9.87 5.07 -10.33
C VAL A 33 8.42 5.47 -10.08
N TYR A 34 7.47 4.73 -10.65
CA TYR A 34 6.04 5.01 -10.50
C TYR A 34 5.56 5.03 -9.04
N PRO A 35 5.87 4.04 -8.18
CA PRO A 35 5.44 4.07 -6.79
C PRO A 35 6.02 5.22 -5.98
N VAL A 36 7.25 5.65 -6.27
CA VAL A 36 7.89 6.81 -5.62
C VAL A 36 7.09 8.07 -5.91
N HIS A 37 6.78 8.32 -7.18
CA HIS A 37 5.98 9.48 -7.59
C HIS A 37 4.59 9.43 -6.97
N ARG A 38 3.94 8.26 -6.97
CA ARG A 38 2.64 8.06 -6.35
C ARG A 38 2.65 8.43 -4.86
N ASN A 39 3.65 7.96 -4.11
CA ASN A 39 3.74 8.22 -2.67
C ASN A 39 4.03 9.70 -2.37
N ILE A 40 4.84 10.38 -3.20
CA ILE A 40 5.08 11.83 -3.07
C ILE A 40 3.79 12.62 -3.32
N ILE A 41 3.06 12.31 -4.39
CA ILE A 41 1.78 12.96 -4.70
C ILE A 41 0.77 12.71 -3.57
N ALA A 42 0.68 11.48 -3.07
CA ALA A 42 -0.17 11.15 -1.94
C ALA A 42 0.20 11.95 -0.69
N LEU A 43 1.49 12.10 -0.38
CA LEU A 43 1.97 12.90 0.75
C LEU A 43 1.56 14.37 0.60
N ILE A 44 1.77 14.97 -0.58
CA ILE A 44 1.42 16.37 -0.85
C ILE A 44 -0.10 16.58 -0.76
N LEU A 45 -0.89 15.67 -1.32
CA LEU A 45 -2.34 15.75 -1.29
C LEU A 45 -2.89 15.56 0.13
N LEU A 46 -2.38 14.59 0.89
CA LEU A 46 -2.88 14.28 2.24
C LEU A 46 -2.37 15.26 3.29
N SER A 47 -1.19 15.84 3.12
CA SER A 47 -0.57 16.81 4.05
C SER A 47 -1.51 17.92 4.53
N PRO A 48 -2.21 18.67 3.66
CA PRO A 48 -3.09 19.75 4.09
C PRO A 48 -4.33 19.21 4.82
N PHE A 49 -4.91 18.09 4.37
CA PHE A 49 -6.07 17.49 5.06
C PHE A 49 -5.69 16.97 6.43
N ALA A 50 -4.54 16.30 6.56
CA ALA A 50 -4.02 15.83 7.84
C ALA A 50 -3.79 17.01 8.79
N TYR A 51 -3.20 18.11 8.31
CA TYR A 51 -3.00 19.30 9.13
C TYR A 51 -4.32 19.94 9.62
N VAL A 52 -5.34 20.02 8.76
CA VAL A 52 -6.60 20.69 9.10
C VAL A 52 -7.51 19.81 9.97
N LEU A 53 -7.67 18.52 9.64
CA LEU A 53 -8.55 17.60 10.37
C LEU A 53 -7.98 17.21 11.73
N GLU A 54 -6.68 16.91 11.81
CA GLU A 54 -6.07 16.35 13.02
C GLU A 54 -5.47 17.42 13.95
N LYS A 55 -5.67 18.71 13.63
CA LYS A 55 -5.11 19.83 14.40
C LYS A 55 -5.39 19.75 15.91
N LYS A 56 -6.53 19.18 16.30
CA LYS A 56 -6.97 19.10 17.72
C LYS A 56 -6.55 17.81 18.43
N GLU A 57 -6.30 16.71 17.72
CA GLU A 57 -6.00 15.39 18.31
C GLU A 57 -4.55 14.94 18.04
N ARG A 58 -3.68 15.88 17.66
CA ARG A 58 -2.32 15.56 17.23
C ARG A 58 -1.46 15.06 18.38
N ALA A 59 -1.23 13.74 18.42
CA ALA A 59 -0.21 13.17 19.28
C ALA A 59 1.19 13.67 18.85
N PRO A 60 2.10 13.98 19.79
CA PRO A 60 3.45 14.41 19.45
C PRO A 60 4.20 13.27 18.72
N LEU A 61 4.81 13.59 17.59
CA LEU A 61 5.70 12.66 16.87
C LEU A 61 6.96 12.44 17.71
N THR A 62 7.03 11.32 18.42
CA THR A 62 8.24 10.90 19.13
C THR A 62 9.19 10.19 18.17
N PHE A 63 10.49 10.19 18.50
CA PHE A 63 11.50 9.48 17.71
C PHE A 63 11.17 7.98 17.58
N SER A 64 10.64 7.37 18.64
CA SER A 64 10.19 5.96 18.63
C SER A 64 9.11 5.70 17.58
N LEU A 65 8.08 6.55 17.51
CA LEU A 65 7.02 6.44 16.49
C LEU A 65 7.57 6.62 15.07
N LEU A 66 8.52 7.54 14.89
CA LEU A 66 9.14 7.77 13.59
C LEU A 66 9.90 6.53 13.11
N VAL A 67 10.65 5.88 13.99
CA VAL A 67 11.35 4.62 13.69
C VAL A 67 10.35 3.49 13.39
N GLN A 68 9.25 3.39 14.15
CA GLN A 68 8.19 2.41 13.87
C GLN A 68 7.55 2.62 12.49
N PHE A 69 7.20 3.86 12.13
CA PHE A 69 6.65 4.18 10.81
C PHE A 69 7.66 3.91 9.69
N PHE A 70 8.95 4.15 9.92
CA PHE A 70 10.01 3.84 8.97
C PHE A 70 10.08 2.34 8.66
N PHE A 71 10.14 1.49 9.68
CA PHE A 71 10.14 0.04 9.48
C PHE A 71 8.83 -0.46 8.86
N LEU A 72 7.69 0.10 9.26
CA LEU A 72 6.39 -0.22 8.67
C LEU A 72 6.34 0.13 7.17
N ALA A 73 6.88 1.28 6.78
CA ALA A 73 6.93 1.70 5.38
C ALA A 73 7.91 0.84 4.56
N ILE A 74 9.08 0.53 5.11
CA ILE A 74 10.06 -0.35 4.46
C ILE A 74 9.46 -1.73 4.20
N LEU A 75 8.91 -2.37 5.23
CA LEU A 75 8.40 -3.74 5.11
C LEU A 75 7.06 -3.77 4.35
N GLY A 76 6.12 -2.90 4.72
CA GLY A 76 4.75 -2.93 4.20
C GLY A 76 4.60 -2.39 2.78
N ILE A 77 5.43 -1.43 2.38
CA ILE A 77 5.32 -0.79 1.06
C ILE A 77 6.50 -1.18 0.18
N THR A 78 7.72 -0.84 0.58
CA THR A 78 8.90 -0.96 -0.30
C THR A 78 9.27 -2.42 -0.57
N ALA A 79 9.42 -3.23 0.47
CA ALA A 79 9.76 -4.65 0.35
C ALA A 79 8.64 -5.41 -0.34
N ASN A 80 7.37 -5.15 0.01
CA ASN A 80 6.21 -5.75 -0.64
C ASN A 80 6.22 -5.51 -2.17
N GLN A 81 6.39 -4.26 -2.62
CA GLN A 81 6.44 -3.96 -4.05
C GLN A 81 7.68 -4.53 -4.72
N GLY A 82 8.84 -4.46 -4.07
CA GLY A 82 10.09 -5.02 -4.58
C GLY A 82 10.02 -6.54 -4.77
N PHE A 83 9.57 -7.27 -3.75
CA PHE A 83 9.40 -8.72 -3.81
C PHE A 83 8.29 -9.13 -4.78
N TYR A 84 7.24 -8.34 -4.92
CA TYR A 84 6.21 -8.61 -5.95
C TYR A 84 6.80 -8.52 -7.36
N LEU A 85 7.59 -7.49 -7.65
CA LEU A 85 8.27 -7.35 -8.95
C LEU A 85 9.30 -8.46 -9.17
N LEU A 86 10.07 -8.81 -8.14
CA LEU A 86 11.04 -9.91 -8.19
C LEU A 86 10.33 -11.25 -8.44
N GLY A 87 9.19 -11.49 -7.76
CA GLY A 87 8.35 -12.66 -7.95
C GLY A 87 7.80 -12.75 -9.37
N LEU A 88 7.37 -11.63 -9.97
CA LEU A 88 6.97 -11.59 -11.37
C LEU A 88 8.13 -11.77 -12.36
N TYR A 89 9.36 -11.47 -11.96
CA TYR A 89 10.54 -11.71 -12.78
C TYR A 89 10.91 -13.19 -12.82
N TYR A 90 10.82 -13.89 -11.68
CA TYR A 90 11.18 -15.31 -11.57
C TYR A 90 10.00 -16.28 -11.77
N ALA A 91 8.76 -15.84 -11.63
CA ALA A 91 7.56 -16.67 -11.70
C ALA A 91 6.48 -16.05 -12.61
N SER A 92 5.47 -16.86 -12.95
CA SER A 92 4.39 -16.40 -13.82
C SER A 92 3.41 -15.47 -13.08
N PRO A 93 2.73 -14.55 -13.78
CA PRO A 93 1.65 -13.73 -13.20
C PRO A 93 0.53 -14.57 -12.58
N THR A 94 0.24 -15.74 -13.14
CA THR A 94 -0.74 -16.69 -12.59
C THR A 94 -0.29 -17.26 -11.26
N PHE A 95 0.99 -17.62 -11.14
CA PHE A 95 1.57 -18.10 -9.87
C PHE A 95 1.56 -16.99 -8.80
N ALA A 96 1.96 -15.77 -9.15
CA ALA A 96 1.91 -14.61 -8.25
C ALA A 96 0.47 -14.31 -7.79
N SER A 97 -0.52 -14.48 -8.68
CA SER A 97 -1.94 -14.31 -8.35
C SER A 97 -2.45 -15.42 -7.43
N ALA A 98 -2.05 -16.68 -7.67
CA ALA A 98 -2.39 -17.80 -6.79
C ALA A 98 -1.78 -17.63 -5.39
N MET A 99 -0.54 -17.15 -5.29
CA MET A 99 0.13 -16.89 -4.01
C MET A 99 -0.62 -15.84 -3.17
N GLN A 100 -1.27 -14.86 -3.81
CA GLN A 100 -2.04 -13.85 -3.06
C GLN A 100 -3.26 -14.44 -2.32
N ILE A 101 -3.78 -15.58 -2.78
CA ILE A 101 -4.91 -16.27 -2.13
C ILE A 101 -4.48 -16.86 -0.77
N SER A 102 -3.18 -17.14 -0.57
CA SER A 102 -2.67 -17.64 0.71
C SER A 102 -2.41 -16.54 1.75
N ILE A 103 -2.43 -15.26 1.37
CA ILE A 103 -2.17 -14.12 2.27
C ILE A 103 -3.04 -14.18 3.55
N PRO A 104 -4.37 -14.43 3.50
CA PRO A 104 -5.17 -14.52 4.71
C PRO A 104 -4.75 -15.67 5.63
N ALA A 105 -4.38 -16.83 5.06
CA ALA A 105 -3.91 -17.98 5.82
C ALA A 105 -2.58 -17.70 6.52
N VAL A 106 -1.60 -17.11 5.80
CA VAL A 106 -0.32 -16.69 6.37
C VAL A 106 -0.51 -15.64 7.45
N THR A 107 -1.40 -14.67 7.21
CA THR A 107 -1.74 -13.62 8.20
C THR A 107 -2.34 -14.22 9.47
N PHE A 108 -3.22 -15.22 9.34
CA PHE A 108 -3.80 -15.92 10.48
C PHE A 108 -2.73 -16.64 11.31
N VAL A 109 -1.84 -17.39 10.65
CA VAL A 109 -0.73 -18.07 11.34
C VAL A 109 0.14 -17.06 12.08
N MET A 110 0.58 -16.00 11.41
CA MET A 110 1.41 -14.95 12.02
C MET A 110 0.72 -14.29 13.22
N ALA A 111 -0.57 -13.94 13.09
CA ALA A 111 -1.36 -13.36 14.17
C ALA A 111 -1.57 -14.33 15.34
N SER A 112 -1.65 -15.64 15.08
CA SER A 112 -1.77 -16.66 16.11
C SER A 112 -0.45 -16.92 16.86
N SER A 113 0.69 -16.81 16.16
CA SER A 113 2.02 -17.01 16.76
C SER A 113 2.54 -15.78 17.54
N LEU A 114 2.08 -14.58 17.19
CA LEU A 114 2.42 -13.32 17.87
C LEU A 114 1.49 -12.96 19.03
N ARG A 115 0.45 -13.78 19.25
CA ARG A 115 -0.52 -13.64 20.34
C ARG A 115 0.04 -14.14 21.65
#